data_AF-A0AAD8J1C7-F1
#
_entry.id   AF-A0AAD8J1C7-F1
#
_cell.length_a   1.000
_cell.length_b   1.000
_cell.length_c   1.000
_cell.angle_alpha   90.00
_cell.angle_beta   90.00
_cell.angle_gamma   90.00
#
_symmetry.space_group_name_H-M   'P 1'
#
loop_
_entity.id
_entity.type
_entity.pdbx_description
1 polymer ?
#
loop_
_entity_poly.entity_id
_entity_poly.type
_entity_poly.pdbx_seq_one_letter_code
_entity_poly.pdbx_strand_id
1 'polypeptide(L)'
;MNPYLVACHITPVHHLLYSDLCHLKPLTLLPTLVPSKTILITSTLSSNYRIDNALITHPNLYISSRIVVHGIDRILDLHPQRSKMPPLLHVGNVLGAASSQTGE
;
A
#
# COMPACT_ATOMS: atom_id res chain seq x y z
N MET A 1 4.76 -20.04 -15.29
CA MET A 1 4.10 -19.09 -14.35
C MET A 1 4.83 -19.17 -13.03
N ASN A 2 5.22 -18.03 -12.42
CA ASN A 2 5.96 -18.05 -11.16
C ASN A 2 5.00 -18.48 -10.02
N PRO A 3 5.29 -19.57 -9.28
CA PRO A 3 4.36 -20.12 -8.28
C PRO A 3 4.14 -19.18 -7.08
N TYR A 4 5.02 -18.20 -6.87
CA TYR A 4 4.91 -17.23 -5.78
C TYR A 4 3.96 -16.07 -6.06
N LEU A 5 3.47 -15.93 -7.30
CA LEU A 5 2.55 -14.84 -7.67
C LEU A 5 1.27 -14.88 -6.84
N VAL A 6 0.66 -16.05 -6.67
CA VAL A 6 -0.57 -16.15 -5.86
C VAL A 6 -0.25 -15.92 -4.38
N ALA A 7 0.86 -16.49 -3.90
CA ALA A 7 1.26 -16.39 -2.50
C ALA A 7 1.54 -14.94 -2.05
N CYS A 8 2.08 -14.08 -2.92
CA CYS A 8 2.32 -12.67 -2.60
C CYS A 8 1.05 -11.80 -2.63
N HIS A 9 -0.10 -12.35 -3.05
CA HIS A 9 -1.40 -11.68 -2.97
C HIS A 9 -2.21 -12.10 -1.74
N ILE A 10 -1.74 -13.11 -0.99
CA ILE A 10 -2.44 -13.63 0.18
C ILE A 10 -1.80 -13.05 1.44
N THR A 11 -2.61 -12.34 2.22
CA THR A 11 -2.23 -11.86 3.55
C THR A 11 -2.61 -12.92 4.60
N PRO A 12 -1.69 -13.37 5.47
CA PRO A 12 -1.99 -14.35 6.52
C PRO A 12 -2.78 -13.75 7.70
N VAL A 13 -2.93 -12.43 7.76
CA VAL A 13 -3.75 -11.75 8.78
C VAL A 13 -5.23 -12.04 8.50
N HIS A 14 -5.95 -12.50 9.53
CA HIS A 14 -7.31 -13.03 9.39
C HIS A 14 -8.30 -12.00 8.82
N HIS A 15 -9.16 -12.46 7.89
CA HIS A 15 -10.41 -11.83 7.43
C HIS A 15 -10.39 -10.31 7.32
N LEU A 16 -9.50 -9.75 6.51
CA LEU A 16 -9.55 -8.33 6.18
C LEU A 16 -10.79 -8.04 5.31
N LEU A 17 -11.91 -7.70 5.94
CA LEU A 17 -13.07 -7.15 5.25
C LEU A 17 -12.71 -5.76 4.70
N TYR A 18 -13.50 -5.28 3.74
CA TYR A 18 -13.28 -3.92 3.24
C TYR A 18 -13.40 -2.85 4.33
N SER A 19 -14.27 -3.05 5.33
CA SER A 19 -14.36 -2.19 6.51
C SER A 19 -13.06 -2.13 7.30
N ASP A 20 -12.36 -3.27 7.44
CA ASP A 20 -11.09 -3.34 8.16
C ASP A 20 -10.00 -2.62 7.38
N LEU A 21 -9.99 -2.82 6.05
CA LEU A 21 -9.09 -2.10 5.15
C LEU A 21 -9.28 -0.58 5.25
N CYS A 22 -10.52 -0.09 5.33
CA CYS A 22 -10.83 1.33 5.49
C CYS A 22 -10.28 1.94 6.80
N HIS A 23 -10.02 1.13 7.83
CA HIS A 23 -9.41 1.59 9.08
C HIS A 23 -7.88 1.65 9.03
N LEU A 24 -7.24 1.08 8.01
CA LEU A 24 -5.80 1.17 7.82
C LEU A 24 -5.39 2.57 7.36
N LYS A 25 -4.12 2.91 7.58
CA LYS A 25 -3.55 4.19 7.13
C LYS A 25 -2.72 3.98 5.86
N PRO A 26 -2.57 5.00 5.00
CA PRO A 26 -1.55 4.95 3.96
C PRO A 26 -0.18 4.61 4.58
N LEU A 27 0.65 3.92 3.81
CA LEU A 27 1.95 3.39 4.20
C LEU A 27 1.93 2.21 5.18
N THR A 28 0.76 1.71 5.59
CA THR A 28 0.67 0.42 6.29
C THR A 28 1.17 -0.70 5.38
N LEU A 29 1.98 -1.61 5.94
CA LEU A 29 2.49 -2.80 5.27
C LEU A 29 1.76 -4.03 5.78
N LEU A 30 1.07 -4.74 4.89
CA LEU A 30 0.44 -6.02 5.20
C LEU A 30 1.40 -7.16 4.85
N PRO A 31 1.59 -8.16 5.71
CA PRO A 31 2.42 -9.31 5.38
C PRO A 31 1.78 -10.15 4.26
N THR A 32 2.57 -11.00 3.63
CA THR A 32 2.10 -11.98 2.64
C THR A 32 2.58 -13.39 3.00
N LEU A 33 2.12 -14.43 2.29
CA LEU A 33 2.67 -15.78 2.41
C LEU A 33 4.11 -15.93 1.88
N VAL A 34 4.67 -14.88 1.26
CA VAL A 34 6.08 -14.81 0.86
C VAL A 34 6.81 -13.94 1.90
N PRO A 35 7.69 -14.50 2.76
CA PRO A 35 8.25 -13.78 3.91
C PRO A 35 8.97 -12.46 3.60
N SER A 36 9.54 -12.33 2.41
CA SER A 36 10.25 -11.12 1.96
C SER A 36 9.36 -10.11 1.23
N LYS A 37 8.04 -10.29 1.26
CA LYS A 37 7.05 -9.44 0.56
C LYS A 37 5.96 -8.97 1.50
N THR A 38 5.62 -7.70 1.34
CA THR A 38 4.47 -7.04 1.96
C THR A 38 3.66 -6.34 0.88
N ILE A 39 2.39 -6.09 1.19
CA ILE A 39 1.47 -5.28 0.40
C ILE A 39 1.36 -3.90 1.04
N LEU A 40 1.66 -2.84 0.29
CA LEU A 40 1.60 -1.45 0.78
C LEU A 40 0.20 -0.86 0.58
N ILE A 41 -0.42 -0.37 1.65
CA ILE A 41 -1.60 0.49 1.53
C ILE A 41 -1.16 1.83 0.92
N THR A 42 -1.51 2.06 -0.34
CA THR A 42 -1.07 3.23 -1.12
C THR A 42 -2.08 4.38 -1.06
N SER A 43 -3.37 4.07 -0.98
CA SER A 43 -4.45 5.05 -0.84
C SER A 43 -5.60 4.45 -0.03
N THR A 44 -6.18 5.23 0.85
CA THR A 44 -7.32 4.85 1.70
C THR A 44 -8.60 5.61 1.36
N LEU A 45 -8.61 6.36 0.25
CA LEU A 45 -9.82 7.01 -0.25
C LEU A 45 -10.86 5.95 -0.63
N SER A 46 -12.09 6.06 -0.15
CA SER A 46 -13.14 5.04 -0.41
C SER A 46 -13.41 4.84 -1.90
N SER A 47 -13.39 5.91 -2.71
CA SER A 47 -13.57 5.85 -4.17
C SER A 47 -12.31 5.38 -4.93
N ASN A 48 -11.16 5.30 -4.26
CA ASN A 48 -9.89 4.96 -4.87
C ASN A 48 -8.95 4.25 -3.88
N TYR A 49 -9.43 3.18 -3.26
CA TYR A 49 -8.64 2.44 -2.28
C TYR A 49 -7.60 1.60 -3.03
N ARG A 50 -6.31 1.79 -2.72
CA ARG A 50 -5.22 1.14 -3.47
C ARG A 50 -4.24 0.39 -2.57
N ILE A 51 -3.85 -0.79 -3.05
CA ILE A 51 -2.81 -1.65 -2.46
C ILE A 51 -1.70 -1.89 -3.48
N ASP A 52 -0.44 -1.62 -3.15
CA ASP A 52 0.68 -1.57 -4.11
C ASP A 52 0.31 -0.88 -5.44
N ASN A 53 -0.40 0.26 -5.33
CA ASN A 53 -0.91 1.01 -6.46
C ASN A 53 -1.92 0.27 -7.36
N ALA A 54 -2.41 -0.92 -6.98
CA ALA A 54 -3.56 -1.61 -7.54
C ALA A 54 -4.87 -1.12 -6.92
N LEU A 55 -5.89 -0.85 -7.74
CA LEU A 55 -7.22 -0.46 -7.27
C LEU A 55 -7.96 -1.69 -6.76
N ILE A 56 -8.58 -1.61 -5.59
CA ILE A 56 -9.62 -2.57 -5.20
C ILE A 56 -10.89 -2.23 -5.99
N THR A 57 -11.25 -3.09 -6.95
CA THR A 57 -12.40 -2.90 -7.84
C THR A 57 -13.67 -3.55 -7.30
N HIS A 58 -13.52 -4.68 -6.61
CA HIS A 58 -14.63 -5.45 -6.05
C HIS A 58 -14.32 -5.79 -4.60
N PRO A 59 -14.66 -4.90 -3.65
CA PRO A 59 -14.50 -5.20 -2.25
C PRO A 59 -15.40 -6.37 -1.86
N ASN A 60 -14.92 -7.25 -0.98
CA ASN A 60 -15.70 -8.36 -0.44
C ASN A 60 -16.33 -9.29 -1.52
N LEU A 61 -15.62 -9.50 -2.65
CA LEU A 61 -16.08 -10.31 -3.77
C LEU A 61 -16.52 -11.73 -3.34
N TYR A 62 -15.82 -12.29 -2.35
CA TYR A 62 -16.23 -13.53 -1.69
C TYR A 62 -15.89 -13.45 -0.21
N ILE A 63 -16.84 -13.86 0.64
CA ILE A 63 -16.66 -13.95 2.09
C ILE A 63 -17.09 -15.35 2.54
N SER A 64 -16.25 -15.99 3.34
CA SER A 64 -16.55 -17.26 4.03
C SER A 64 -15.82 -17.27 5.35
N SER A 65 -16.15 -18.19 6.27
CA SER A 65 -15.43 -18.33 7.55
C SER A 65 -13.92 -18.55 7.44
N ARG A 66 -13.38 -18.87 6.25
CA ARG A 66 -11.95 -19.17 6.03
C ARG A 66 -11.19 -18.07 5.29
N ILE A 67 -11.85 -17.35 4.38
CA ILE A 67 -11.17 -16.40 3.48
C ILE A 67 -12.12 -15.26 3.09
N VAL A 68 -11.53 -14.08 2.92
CA VAL A 68 -12.12 -12.92 2.24
C VAL A 68 -11.33 -12.68 0.96
N VAL A 69 -12.03 -12.51 -0.16
CA VAL A 69 -11.43 -12.21 -1.47
C VAL A 69 -11.87 -10.83 -1.91
N HIS A 70 -10.92 -10.02 -2.37
CA HIS A 70 -11.15 -8.72 -3.00
C HIS A 70 -10.68 -8.77 -4.44
N GLY A 71 -11.44 -8.19 -5.36
CA GLY A 71 -11.01 -8.00 -6.75
C GLY A 71 -10.09 -6.78 -6.89
N ILE A 72 -9.03 -6.91 -7.69
CA ILE A 72 -8.07 -5.83 -7.99
C ILE A 72 -7.87 -5.64 -9.49
N ASP A 73 -7.46 -4.43 -9.90
CA ASP A 73 -7.32 -4.05 -11.33
C ASP A 73 -6.01 -4.52 -11.99
N ARG A 74 -5.05 -5.04 -11.22
CA ARG A 74 -3.74 -5.48 -11.71
C ARG A 74 -3.10 -6.50 -10.77
N ILE A 75 -2.18 -7.29 -11.31
CA ILE A 75 -1.37 -8.25 -10.54
C ILE A 75 -0.39 -7.48 -9.66
N LEU A 76 -0.26 -7.87 -8.39
CA LEU A 76 0.77 -7.38 -7.48
C LEU A 76 2.11 -8.00 -7.89
N ASP A 77 3.06 -7.14 -8.27
CA ASP A 77 4.35 -7.59 -8.75
C ASP A 77 5.23 -8.16 -7.63
N LEU A 78 6.00 -9.20 -7.96
CA LEU A 78 7.02 -9.78 -7.09
C LEU A 78 8.27 -8.88 -6.96
N HIS A 79 8.17 -7.57 -7.17
CA HIS A 79 9.33 -6.69 -7.06
C HIS A 79 9.88 -6.71 -5.63
N PRO A 80 11.20 -6.87 -5.40
CA PRO A 80 11.81 -6.80 -4.07
C PRO A 80 11.30 -5.59 -3.29
N GLN A 81 11.13 -5.75 -1.98
CA GLN A 81 10.75 -4.65 -1.10
C GLN A 81 11.60 -3.42 -1.39
N ARG A 82 10.93 -2.26 -1.42
CA ARG A 82 11.49 -0.90 -1.41
C ARG A 82 12.30 -0.63 -0.12
N SER A 83 12.99 -1.61 0.45
CA SER A 83 13.94 -1.43 1.56
C SER A 83 15.14 -0.57 1.17
N LYS A 84 15.24 -0.15 -0.11
CA LYS A 84 16.15 0.88 -0.60
C LYS A 84 15.50 2.24 -0.87
N MET A 85 14.20 2.42 -0.66
CA MET A 85 13.61 3.75 -0.84
C MET A 85 13.95 4.60 0.39
N PRO A 86 14.68 5.72 0.22
CA PRO A 86 14.99 6.59 1.35
C PRO A 86 13.69 7.10 1.99
N PRO A 87 13.69 7.43 3.29
CA PRO A 87 12.53 8.03 3.94
C PRO A 87 12.05 9.20 3.07
N LEU A 88 10.74 9.27 2.84
CA LEU A 88 10.14 10.38 2.11
C LEU A 88 10.62 11.67 2.78
N LEU A 89 11.34 12.50 2.01
CA LEU A 89 11.75 13.81 2.46
C LEU A 89 10.50 14.52 2.96
N HIS A 90 10.59 14.98 4.20
CA HIS A 90 9.71 15.97 4.78
C HIS A 90 9.71 17.17 3.83
N VAL A 91 8.76 17.24 2.90
CA VAL A 91 8.47 18.45 2.13
C VAL A 91 7.80 19.41 3.11
N GLY A 92 8.64 19.98 3.97
CA GLY A 92 8.34 21.11 4.84
C GLY A 92 9.19 22.27 4.37
N ASN A 93 8.53 23.27 3.77
CA ASN A 93 8.94 24.67 3.72
C ASN A 93 10.44 24.97 3.56
N VAL A 94 10.87 25.25 2.33
CA VAL A 94 11.90 26.26 2.08
C VAL A 94 11.25 27.37 1.25
N LEU A 95 10.49 28.22 1.93
CA LEU A 95 10.10 29.55 1.46
C LEU A 95 10.41 30.50 2.60
N GLY A 96 11.41 31.37 2.39
CA GLY A 96 11.67 32.53 3.25
C GLY A 96 12.95 32.48 4.08
N ALA A 97 14.11 32.49 3.42
CA ALA A 97 15.32 33.09 3.99
C ALA A 97 16.21 33.61 2.86
N ALA A 98 15.77 34.71 2.25
CA ALA A 98 16.62 35.56 1.43
C ALA A 98 16.28 37.01 1.78
N SER A 99 16.99 37.54 2.78
CA SER A 99 17.21 38.98 2.90
C SER A 99 18.71 39.17 2.99
N SER A 100 19.32 39.32 1.82
CA SER A 100 20.71 39.79 1.69
C SER A 100 20.76 41.25 2.09
N GLN A 101 21.79 41.59 2.86
CA GLN A 101 22.23 42.96 3.07
C GLN A 101 22.71 43.58 1.74
N THR A 102 22.29 44.82 1.51
CA THR A 102 22.93 45.86 0.66
C THR A 102 22.11 47.11 1.02
N GLY A 103 22.61 48.12 1.72
CA GLY A 103 23.80 48.91 1.44
C GLY A 103 23.31 50.26 0.91
N GLU A 104 23.15 51.23 1.81
CA GLU A 104 23.45 52.69 1.71
C GLU A 104 23.49 53.27 3.14
#